data_AF-A0A1X6ZB33-F1
#
_entry.id   AF-A0A1X6ZB33-F1
#
_cell.length_a   1.000
_cell.length_b   1.000
_cell.length_c   1.000
_cell.angle_alpha   90.00
_cell.angle_beta   90.00
_cell.angle_gamma   90.00
#
_symmetry.space_group_name_H-M   'P 1'
#
loop_
_entity.id
_entity.type
_entity.pdbx_description
1 polymer ?
#
loop_
_entity_poly.entity_id
_entity_poly.type
_entity_poly.pdbx_seq_one_letter_code
_entity_poly.pdbx_strand_id
1 'polypeptide(L)' 'MGGGGMIFFLVMAVLVVIPFWRLLPQFGIPSWVALVSIIPLGALVLLWVMAFRDKFGGGHA' A
#
# COMPACT_ATOMS: atom_id res chain seq x y z
N MET A 1 27.01 8.35 15.55
CA MET A 1 25.74 7.60 15.67
C MET A 1 24.75 8.18 14.67
N GLY A 2 24.42 7.50 13.58
CA GLY A 2 23.56 8.10 12.53
C GLY A 2 23.18 7.18 11.37
N GLY A 3 24.01 6.17 11.04
CA GLY A 3 23.71 5.24 9.94
C GLY A 3 22.61 4.22 10.23
N GLY A 4 22.51 3.75 11.48
CA GLY A 4 21.53 2.72 11.86
C GLY A 4 20.06 3.16 11.71
N GLY A 5 19.77 4.43 12.01
CA GLY A 5 18.41 4.97 11.87
C GLY A 5 17.94 5.01 10.40
N MET A 6 18.80 5.45 9.49
CA MET A 6 18.44 5.55 8.07
C MET A 6 18.21 4.19 7.42
N ILE A 7 19.06 3.19 7.74
CA ILE A 7 18.87 1.81 7.27
C ILE A 7 17.56 1.24 7.82
N PHE A 8 17.26 1.48 9.10
CA PHE A 8 16.00 1.04 9.71
C PHE A 8 14.77 1.64 9.01
N PHE A 9 14.78 2.94 8.69
CA PHE A 9 13.67 3.58 7.96
C PHE A 9 13.47 3.02 6.55
N LEU A 10 14.55 2.71 5.83
CA LEU A 10 14.47 2.08 4.52
C LEU A 10 13.88 0.66 4.60
N VAL A 11 14.32 -0.13 5.57
CA VAL A 11 13.75 -1.48 5.80
C VAL A 11 12.26 -1.38 6.13
N MET A 12 11.87 -0.46 7.02
CA MET A 12 10.45 -0.23 7.36
C MET A 12 9.64 0.23 6.14
N ALA A 13 10.15 1.16 5.34
CA ALA A 13 9.47 1.59 4.12
C ALA A 13 9.25 0.43 3.15
N VAL A 14 10.24 -0.45 2.97
CA VAL A 14 10.12 -1.64 2.12
C VAL A 14 9.09 -2.63 2.68
N LEU A 15 9.10 -2.88 3.99
CA LEU A 15 8.13 -3.75 4.66
C LEU A 15 6.68 -3.24 4.51
N VAL A 16 6.48 -1.92 4.44
CA VAL A 16 5.17 -1.31 4.20
C VAL A 16 4.80 -1.34 2.71
N VAL A 17 5.70 -0.98 1.80
CA VAL A 17 5.37 -0.84 0.37
C VAL A 17 5.13 -2.21 -0.30
N ILE A 18 5.94 -3.22 0.01
CA ILE A 18 5.82 -4.56 -0.60
C ILE A 18 4.41 -5.18 -0.50
N PRO A 19 3.76 -5.22 0.68
CA PRO A 19 2.43 -5.80 0.78
C PRO A 19 1.41 -5.04 -0.07
N PHE A 20 1.44 -3.70 -0.09
CA PHE A 20 0.59 -2.92 -1.00
C PHE A 20 0.91 -3.20 -2.47
N TRP A 21 2.18 -3.43 -2.81
CA TRP A 21 2.58 -3.75 -4.17
C TRP A 21 1.99 -5.07 -4.67
N ARG A 22 1.75 -6.03 -3.76
CA ARG A 22 1.07 -7.30 -4.04
C ARG A 22 -0.45 -7.21 -3.97
N LEU A 23 -1.00 -6.39 -3.05
CA LEU A 23 -2.44 -6.24 -2.85
C LEU A 23 -3.07 -5.42 -3.99
N LEU A 24 -2.52 -4.25 -4.34
CA LEU A 24 -3.13 -3.33 -5.29
C LEU A 24 -3.47 -3.95 -6.66
N PRO A 25 -2.64 -4.83 -7.27
CA PRO A 25 -2.97 -5.49 -8.54
C PRO A 25 -4.15 -6.45 -8.44
N GLN A 26 -4.37 -7.07 -7.28
CA GLN A 26 -5.55 -7.93 -7.04
C GLN A 26 -6.84 -7.11 -7.06
N PHE A 27 -6.72 -5.85 -6.63
CA PHE A 27 -7.76 -4.84 -6.75
C PHE A 27 -7.58 -4.00 -8.02
N GLY A 28 -7.01 -4.50 -9.12
CA GLY A 28 -6.93 -3.77 -10.40
C GLY A 28 -6.34 -2.34 -10.33
N ILE A 29 -5.63 -2.01 -9.24
CA ILE A 29 -4.97 -0.72 -9.04
C ILE A 29 -3.52 -0.88 -9.50
N PRO A 30 -2.96 0.07 -10.25
CA PRO A 30 -1.58 -0.01 -10.71
C PRO A 30 -0.59 -0.13 -9.55
N SER A 31 0.36 -1.06 -9.65
CA SER A 31 1.27 -1.39 -8.56
C SER A 31 2.14 -0.20 -8.13
N TRP A 32 2.49 0.72 -9.03
CA TRP A 32 3.28 1.92 -8.68
C TRP A 32 2.60 2.81 -7.63
N VAL A 33 1.27 2.73 -7.49
CA VAL A 33 0.50 3.47 -6.48
C VAL A 33 0.85 2.99 -5.06
N ALA A 34 1.46 1.81 -4.89
CA ALA A 34 1.92 1.32 -3.59
C ALA A 34 2.92 2.27 -2.92
N LEU A 35 3.65 3.10 -3.66
CA LEU A 35 4.56 4.11 -3.09
C LEU A 35 3.84 5.14 -2.22
N VAL A 36 2.56 5.41 -2.49
CA VAL A 36 1.73 6.33 -1.69
C VAL A 36 1.55 5.80 -0.25
N SER A 37 1.67 4.47 -0.04
CA SER A 37 1.60 3.85 1.29
C SER A 37 2.77 4.20 2.22
N ILE A 38 3.86 4.78 1.70
CA ILE A 38 4.96 5.31 2.54
C ILE A 38 4.45 6.39 3.49
N ILE A 39 3.44 7.15 3.05
CA ILE A 39 2.77 8.14 3.89
C ILE A 39 1.62 7.43 4.62
N PRO A 40 1.54 7.50 5.96
CA PRO A 40 0.50 6.80 6.72
C PRO A 40 -0.93 7.10 6.23
N LEU A 41 -1.22 8.36 5.89
CA LEU A 41 -2.51 8.75 5.31
C LEU A 41 -2.74 8.15 3.92
N GLY A 42 -1.70 8.04 3.10
CA GLY A 42 -1.77 7.38 1.80
C GLY A 42 -2.09 5.89 1.92
N ALA A 43 -1.47 5.20 2.89
CA ALA A 43 -1.80 3.82 3.21
C ALA A 43 -3.27 3.67 3.66
N LEU A 44 -3.75 4.56 4.54
CA LEU A 44 -5.15 4.56 4.98
C LEU A 44 -6.13 4.76 3.82
N VAL A 45 -5.86 5.71 2.91
CA VAL A 45 -6.69 5.94 1.72
C VAL A 45 -6.68 4.71 0.80
N LEU A 46 -5.51 4.10 0.56
CA LEU A 46 -5.43 2.90 -0.26
C LEU A 46 -6.21 1.72 0.35
N LEU A 47 -6.10 1.54 1.67
CA LEU A 47 -6.90 0.55 2.39
C LEU A 47 -8.39 0.83 2.28
N TRP A 48 -8.81 2.10 2.42
CA TRP A 48 -10.20 2.50 2.25
C TRP A 48 -10.71 2.18 0.84
N VAL A 49 -9.97 2.60 -0.18
CA VAL A 49 -10.32 2.31 -1.58
C VAL A 49 -10.44 0.81 -1.83
N MET A 50 -9.50 0.00 -1.33
CA MET A 50 -9.56 -1.47 -1.46
C MET A 50 -10.74 -2.07 -0.70
N ALA A 51 -10.98 -1.66 0.55
CA ALA A 51 -12.05 -2.16 1.40
C ALA A 51 -13.46 -1.87 0.85
N PHE A 52 -13.62 -0.74 0.16
CA PHE A 52 -14.89 -0.34 -0.44
C PHE A 52 -14.99 -0.66 -1.93
N ARG A 53 -13.93 -1.18 -2.56
CA ARG A 53 -13.93 -1.50 -4.00
C ARG A 53 -14.96 -2.56 -4.36
N ASP A 54 -15.09 -3.59 -3.53
CA ASP A 54 -16.09 -4.65 -3.70
C ASP A 54 -17.53 -4.13 -3.56
N LYS A 55 -17.74 -2.98 -2.90
CA LYS A 55 -19.07 -2.36 -2.79
C LYS A 55 -19.49 -1.57 -4.04
N PHE A 56 -18.56 -1.30 -4.96
CA PHE A 56 -18.82 -0.54 -6.19
C PHE A 56 -18.56 -1.34 -7.48
N GLY A 57 -17.84 -2.46 -7.41
CA GLY A 57 -17.66 -3.39 -8.52
C GLY A 57 -18.75 -4.47 -8.54
N GLY A 58 -19.78 -4.28 -9.36
CA GLY A 58 -20.76 -5.33 -9.62
C GLY A 58 -20.12 -6.58 -10.25
N GLY A 59 -20.31 -7.73 -9.60
CA GLY A 59 -20.07 -9.08 -10.12
C GLY A 59 -19.17 -9.92 -9.20
N HIS A 60 -19.57 -11.05 -8.63
CA HIS A 60 -20.79 -11.87 -8.74
C HIS A 60 -21.00 -12.64 -7.42
N ALA A 61 -22.22 -13.18 -7.28
CA ALA A 61 -22.67 -14.23 -6.36
C ALA A 61 -21.58 -15.11 -5.69
#